data_AF-A0A9D6TP09-F1
#
_entry.id   AF-A0A9D6TP09-F1
#
_cell.length_a   1.000
_cell.length_b   1.000
_cell.length_c   1.000
_cell.angle_alpha   90.00
_cell.angle_beta   90.00
_cell.angle_gamma   90.00
#
_symmetry.space_group_name_H-M   'P 1'
#
loop_
_entity.id
_entity.type
_entity.pdbx_description
1 polymer ?
#
loop_
_entity_poly.entity_id
_entity_poly.type
_entity_poly.pdbx_seq_one_letter_code
_entity_poly.pdbx_strand_id
1 'polypeptide(L)'
;MRPTQAHAWLKKCGIAVESARATVPSLAREVAGEPLRGSWWAHPKGHEIFVLSRAIRRSPDVLVCRLVDRKITYVHRRLWPTLVALAARFSKPRLAALQEVHTPAGKHKLLVTPFPDWVPNEVRRAAQKHSEKEAAAQLALLL
;
A
#
# COMPACT_ATOMS: atom_id res chain seq x y z
N MET A 1 14.27 -12.51 1.15
CA MET A 1 13.31 -12.04 2.19
C MET A 1 12.09 -12.98 2.22
N ARG A 2 11.53 -13.31 3.39
CA ARG A 2 10.31 -14.11 3.52
C ARG A 2 9.04 -13.25 3.57
N PRO A 3 7.84 -13.78 3.26
CA PRO A 3 6.57 -13.05 3.37
C PRO A 3 6.32 -12.38 4.72
N THR A 4 6.60 -13.07 5.83
CA THR A 4 6.44 -12.54 7.19
C THR A 4 7.37 -11.36 7.46
N GLN A 5 8.59 -11.41 6.93
CA GLN A 5 9.55 -10.31 7.03
C GLN A 5 9.10 -9.10 6.19
N ALA A 6 8.53 -9.33 5.00
CA ALA A 6 7.99 -8.26 4.16
C ALA A 6 6.80 -7.55 4.84
N HIS A 7 5.92 -8.31 5.52
CA HIS A 7 4.84 -7.74 6.33
C HIS A 7 5.36 -6.94 7.53
N ALA A 8 6.34 -7.47 8.26
CA ALA A 8 6.95 -6.76 9.38
C ALA A 8 7.64 -5.46 8.94
N TRP A 9 8.33 -5.50 7.80
CA TRP A 9 8.92 -4.32 7.15
C TRP A 9 7.84 -3.29 6.79
N LEU A 10 6.76 -3.71 6.12
CA LEU A 10 5.65 -2.81 5.77
C LEU A 10 4.98 -2.23 7.01
N LYS A 11 4.80 -3.01 8.07
CA LYS A 11 4.29 -2.52 9.37
C LYS A 11 5.18 -1.42 9.93
N LYS A 12 6.50 -1.58 9.87
CA LYS A 12 7.47 -0.57 10.31
C LYS A 12 7.35 0.70 9.45
N CYS A 13 7.44 0.59 8.13
CA CYS A 13 7.32 1.73 7.20
C CYS A 13 5.96 2.42 7.28
N GLY A 14 4.89 1.67 7.47
CA GLY A 14 3.51 2.15 7.42
C GLY A 14 2.99 2.31 6.00
N ILE A 15 3.72 3.04 5.15
CA ILE A 15 3.43 3.24 3.72
C ILE A 15 4.64 2.81 2.90
N ALA A 16 4.39 2.10 1.79
CA ALA A 16 5.41 1.77 0.80
C ALA A 16 4.80 1.63 -0.60
N VAL A 17 5.60 1.81 -1.65
CA VAL A 17 5.18 1.50 -3.03
C VAL A 17 5.70 0.13 -3.48
N GLU A 18 5.01 -0.47 -4.45
CA GLU A 18 5.51 -1.68 -5.13
C GLU A 18 6.65 -1.37 -6.11
N SER A 19 6.64 -0.17 -6.70
CA SER A 19 7.52 0.20 -7.82
C SER A 19 8.98 0.46 -7.43
N ALA A 20 9.87 0.47 -8.41
CA ALA A 20 11.31 0.73 -8.27
C ALA A 20 11.69 2.14 -7.78
N ARG A 21 10.84 3.16 -7.97
CA ARG A 21 11.16 4.57 -7.66
C ARG A 21 10.00 5.29 -6.97
N ALA A 22 10.23 5.81 -5.77
CA ALA A 22 9.32 6.73 -5.08
C ALA A 22 10.07 7.51 -3.99
N THR A 23 9.41 8.57 -3.49
CA THR A 23 9.84 9.36 -2.32
C THR A 23 9.65 8.60 -0.99
N VAL A 24 8.77 7.59 -1.00
CA VAL A 24 8.49 6.70 0.13
C VAL A 24 9.25 5.37 -0.03
N PRO A 25 9.33 4.52 1.01
CA PRO A 25 9.92 3.20 0.92
C PRO A 25 9.36 2.37 -0.26
N SER A 26 10.22 1.57 -0.89
CA SER A 26 9.90 0.79 -2.08
C SER A 26 10.18 -0.69 -1.82
N LEU A 27 9.17 -1.55 -2.03
CA LEU A 27 9.33 -2.99 -1.89
C LEU A 27 10.36 -3.52 -2.89
N ALA A 28 10.30 -3.05 -4.14
CA ALA A 28 11.24 -3.49 -5.17
C ALA A 28 12.69 -3.18 -4.79
N ARG A 29 12.96 -1.98 -4.25
CA ARG A 29 14.31 -1.61 -3.78
C ARG A 29 14.72 -2.37 -2.53
N GLU A 30 13.80 -2.56 -1.58
CA GLU A 30 14.06 -3.32 -0.35
C GLU A 30 14.51 -4.75 -0.67
N VAL A 31 13.79 -5.44 -1.56
CA VAL A 31 14.13 -6.81 -1.98
C VAL A 31 15.42 -6.83 -2.80
N ALA A 32 15.58 -5.88 -3.73
CA ALA A 32 16.77 -5.78 -4.55
C ALA A 32 18.03 -5.63 -3.66
N GLY A 33 17.94 -4.79 -2.63
CA GLY A 33 19.06 -4.38 -1.77
C GLY A 33 19.87 -3.23 -2.38
N GLU A 34 19.46 -2.71 -3.53
CA GLU A 34 20.16 -1.67 -4.27
C GLU A 34 19.18 -0.76 -5.05
N PRO A 35 19.62 0.43 -5.50
CA PRO A 35 18.83 1.27 -6.39
C PRO A 35 18.57 0.60 -7.75
N LEU A 36 17.31 0.59 -8.19
CA LEU A 36 16.91 0.02 -9.48
C LEU A 36 16.92 1.10 -10.57
N ARG A 37 17.72 0.90 -11.64
CA ARG A 37 17.81 1.83 -12.78
C ARG A 37 16.66 1.70 -13.78
N GLY A 38 15.99 0.54 -13.83
CA GLY A 38 14.91 0.23 -14.77
C GLY A 38 13.72 -0.49 -14.14
N SER A 39 12.98 -1.23 -14.97
CA SER A 39 11.86 -2.07 -14.51
C SER A 39 12.39 -3.15 -13.57
N TRP A 40 11.78 -3.30 -12.39
CA TRP A 40 12.14 -4.36 -11.44
C TRP A 40 11.85 -5.76 -11.99
N TRP A 41 10.99 -5.87 -13.01
CA TRP A 41 10.71 -7.13 -13.71
C TRP A 41 11.95 -7.71 -14.41
N ALA A 42 12.88 -6.86 -14.86
CA ALA A 42 14.11 -7.29 -15.52
C ALA A 42 15.26 -7.56 -14.53
N HIS A 43 15.05 -7.31 -13.24
CA HIS A 43 16.07 -7.54 -12.22
C HIS A 43 16.18 -9.05 -11.90
N PRO A 44 17.36 -9.59 -11.56
CA PRO A 44 17.50 -11.01 -11.18
C PRO A 44 16.58 -11.45 -10.04
N LYS A 45 16.27 -10.54 -9.11
CA LYS A 45 15.29 -10.76 -8.02
C LYS A 45 13.83 -10.43 -8.40
N GLY A 46 13.52 -10.21 -9.67
CA GLY A 46 12.18 -9.82 -10.12
C GLY A 46 11.11 -10.81 -9.67
N HIS A 47 11.38 -12.12 -9.79
CA HIS A 47 10.47 -13.15 -9.30
C HIS A 47 10.22 -13.05 -7.78
N GLU A 48 11.27 -12.83 -6.99
CA GLU A 48 11.16 -12.66 -5.54
C GLU A 48 10.32 -11.42 -5.18
N ILE A 49 10.55 -10.29 -5.86
CA ILE A 49 9.76 -9.07 -5.71
C ILE A 49 8.29 -9.37 -5.96
N PHE A 50 7.97 -10.06 -7.07
CA PHE A 50 6.61 -10.41 -7.43
C PHE A 50 5.94 -11.28 -6.35
N VAL A 51 6.59 -12.36 -5.92
CA VAL A 51 6.06 -13.28 -4.90
C VAL A 51 5.76 -12.54 -3.60
N LEU A 52 6.69 -11.69 -3.14
CA LEU A 52 6.51 -10.91 -1.92
C LEU A 52 5.42 -9.84 -2.07
N SER A 53 5.28 -9.24 -3.26
CA SER A 53 4.20 -8.30 -3.56
C SER A 53 2.84 -8.98 -3.48
N ARG A 54 2.70 -10.20 -4.02
CA ARG A 54 1.47 -10.99 -3.90
C ARG A 54 1.15 -11.32 -2.44
N ALA A 55 2.16 -11.69 -1.66
CA ALA A 55 1.98 -12.00 -0.24
C ALA A 55 1.55 -10.77 0.57
N ILE A 56 2.08 -9.59 0.27
CA ILE A 56 1.66 -8.32 0.88
C ILE A 56 0.20 -8.01 0.55
N ARG A 57 -0.15 -8.07 -0.74
CA ARG A 57 -1.48 -7.73 -1.25
C ARG A 57 -2.61 -8.64 -0.73
N ARG A 58 -2.29 -9.86 -0.32
CA ARG A 58 -3.27 -10.82 0.24
C ARG A 58 -3.56 -10.59 1.72
N SER A 59 -2.79 -9.75 2.42
CA SER A 59 -2.99 -9.54 3.84
C SER A 59 -4.22 -8.66 4.11
N PRO A 60 -5.09 -9.05 5.06
CA PRO A 60 -6.20 -8.22 5.49
C PRO A 60 -5.75 -6.95 6.23
N ASP A 61 -4.48 -6.85 6.61
CA ASP A 61 -3.90 -5.69 7.29
C ASP A 61 -3.29 -4.67 6.31
N VAL A 62 -3.48 -4.85 5.01
CA VAL A 62 -2.88 -3.99 3.97
C VAL A 62 -3.95 -3.47 3.04
N LEU A 63 -4.10 -2.15 3.00
CA LEU A 63 -4.80 -1.47 1.92
C LEU A 63 -3.83 -1.36 0.74
N VAL A 64 -4.25 -1.87 -0.41
CA VAL A 64 -3.55 -1.64 -1.68
C VAL A 64 -4.33 -0.57 -2.43
N CYS A 65 -3.68 0.54 -2.79
CA CYS A 65 -4.33 1.65 -3.47
C CYS A 65 -3.34 2.38 -4.39
N ARG A 66 -3.72 3.57 -4.87
CA ARG A 66 -2.88 4.43 -5.73
C ARG A 66 -2.58 5.77 -5.07
N LEU A 67 -2.22 5.71 -3.78
CA LEU A 67 -1.99 6.89 -2.95
C LEU A 67 -0.77 7.70 -3.41
N VAL A 68 0.41 7.10 -3.58
CA VAL A 68 1.67 7.82 -3.88
C VAL A 68 1.92 7.84 -5.39
N ASP A 69 1.99 9.03 -6.00
CA ASP A 69 2.19 9.24 -7.44
C ASP A 69 1.30 8.38 -8.36
N ARG A 70 0.11 7.98 -7.87
CA ARG A 70 -0.79 7.02 -8.55
C ARG A 70 -0.19 5.62 -8.77
N LYS A 71 0.93 5.30 -8.12
CA LYS A 71 1.58 3.98 -8.13
C LYS A 71 0.89 3.05 -7.14
N ILE A 72 1.00 1.74 -7.36
CA ILE A 72 0.57 0.75 -6.38
C ILE A 72 1.26 1.05 -5.05
N THR A 73 0.46 1.37 -4.05
CA THR A 73 0.86 1.77 -2.71
C THR A 73 0.24 0.80 -1.72
N TYR A 74 1.04 0.36 -0.76
CA TYR A 74 0.64 -0.41 0.40
C TYR A 74 0.52 0.52 1.59
N VAL A 75 -0.61 0.46 2.28
CA VAL A 75 -0.84 1.17 3.54
C VAL A 75 -1.20 0.15 4.60
N HIS A 76 -0.34 0.01 5.60
CA HIS A 76 -0.57 -0.89 6.73
C HIS A 76 -1.76 -0.40 7.59
N ARG A 77 -2.56 -1.34 8.13
CA ARG A 77 -3.79 -1.09 8.89
C ARG A 77 -3.66 -0.09 10.02
N ARG A 78 -2.48 -0.02 10.66
CA ARG A 78 -2.16 0.97 11.71
C ARG A 78 -2.34 2.43 11.26
N LEU A 79 -2.24 2.71 9.95
CA LEU A 79 -2.38 4.05 9.39
C LEU A 79 -3.73 4.30 8.72
N TRP A 80 -4.63 3.31 8.65
CA TRP A 80 -5.94 3.52 8.03
C TRP A 80 -6.76 4.62 8.73
N PRO A 81 -6.81 4.73 10.07
CA PRO A 81 -7.53 5.83 10.72
C PRO A 81 -6.98 7.20 10.31
N THR A 82 -5.64 7.37 10.32
CA THR A 82 -4.95 8.59 9.88
C THR A 82 -5.24 8.91 8.42
N LEU A 83 -5.19 7.91 7.54
CA LEU A 83 -5.48 8.08 6.12
C LEU A 83 -6.94 8.51 5.87
N VAL A 84 -7.89 7.89 6.58
CA VAL A 84 -9.32 8.20 6.48
C VAL A 84 -9.60 9.60 7.02
N ALA A 85 -8.97 10.01 8.14
CA ALA A 85 -9.09 11.36 8.69
C ALA A 85 -8.61 12.43 7.69
N LEU A 86 -7.60 12.12 6.88
CA LEU A 86 -7.05 13.02 5.86
C LEU A 86 -7.64 12.81 4.45
N ALA A 87 -8.70 12.01 4.31
CA ALA A 87 -9.18 11.58 3.00
C ALA A 87 -9.54 12.76 2.06
N ALA A 88 -9.99 13.90 2.62
CA ALA A 88 -10.33 15.10 1.87
C ALA A 88 -9.13 15.71 1.10
N ARG A 89 -7.89 15.41 1.50
CA ARG A 89 -6.67 15.88 0.83
C ARG A 89 -6.32 15.08 -0.42
N PHE A 90 -7.01 13.96 -0.66
CA PHE A 90 -6.75 13.07 -1.78
C PHE A 90 -8.01 12.91 -2.62
N SER A 91 -7.83 12.66 -3.92
CA SER A 91 -8.96 12.26 -4.74
C SER A 91 -9.41 10.84 -4.36
N LYS A 92 -10.72 10.61 -4.30
CA LYS A 92 -11.30 9.29 -3.97
C LYS A 92 -10.72 8.13 -4.80
N PRO A 93 -10.43 8.27 -6.10
CA PRO A 93 -9.80 7.19 -6.88
C PRO A 93 -8.40 6.78 -6.37
N ARG A 94 -7.63 7.68 -5.74
CA ARG A 94 -6.33 7.34 -5.14
C ARG A 94 -6.48 6.49 -3.87
N LEU A 95 -7.63 6.62 -3.20
CA LEU A 95 -7.98 5.91 -1.96
C LEU A 95 -8.80 4.64 -2.20
N ALA A 96 -9.18 4.33 -3.45
CA ALA A 96 -9.91 3.11 -3.76
C ALA A 96 -9.05 1.87 -3.45
N ALA A 97 -9.65 0.89 -2.78
CA ALA A 97 -8.99 -0.37 -2.48
C ALA A 97 -8.92 -1.23 -3.75
N LEU A 98 -7.74 -1.76 -4.01
CA LEU A 98 -7.41 -2.56 -5.17
C LEU A 98 -7.16 -3.99 -4.73
N GLN A 99 -7.93 -4.92 -5.26
CA GLN A 99 -7.73 -6.35 -5.00
C GLN A 99 -7.62 -7.10 -6.32
N GLU A 100 -6.56 -7.89 -6.47
CA GLU A 100 -6.47 -8.81 -7.60
C GLU A 100 -7.12 -10.13 -7.23
N VAL A 101 -8.11 -10.53 -8.04
CA VAL A 101 -8.82 -11.80 -7.91
C VAL A 101 -8.52 -12.68 -9.10
N HIS A 102 -8.33 -13.98 -8.84
CA HIS A 102 -8.23 -14.97 -9.92
C HIS A 102 -9.64 -15.29 -10.38
N THR A 103 -9.87 -15.20 -11.68
CA THR A 103 -11.09 -15.74 -12.27
C THR A 103 -10.93 -17.26 -12.47
N PRO A 104 -12.02 -18.03 -12.54
CA PRO A 104 -11.97 -19.45 -12.85
C PRO A 104 -11.23 -19.79 -14.15
N ALA A 105 -11.17 -18.85 -15.09
CA ALA A 105 -10.44 -18.96 -16.37
C ALA A 105 -8.94 -18.62 -16.27
N GLY A 106 -8.38 -18.48 -15.06
CA GLY A 106 -6.97 -18.14 -14.82
C GLY A 106 -6.59 -16.69 -15.12
N LYS A 107 -7.54 -15.85 -15.57
CA LYS A 107 -7.28 -14.41 -15.77
C LYS A 107 -7.31 -13.68 -14.43
N HIS A 108 -6.39 -12.75 -14.25
CA HIS A 108 -6.42 -11.82 -13.12
C HIS A 108 -7.38 -10.67 -13.43
N LYS A 109 -8.35 -10.43 -12.54
CA LYS A 109 -9.21 -9.24 -12.60
C LYS A 109 -8.87 -8.33 -11.42
N LEU A 110 -8.80 -7.03 -11.69
CA LEU A 110 -8.68 -6.01 -10.65
C LEU A 110 -10.08 -5.65 -10.16
N LEU A 111 -10.40 -6.02 -8.93
CA LEU A 111 -11.54 -5.49 -8.20
C LEU A 111 -11.14 -4.15 -7.59
N VAL A 112 -12.00 -3.15 -7.78
CA VAL A 112 -11.82 -1.81 -7.23
C VAL A 112 -13.00 -1.55 -6.30
N THR A 113 -12.72 -1.38 -5.01
CA THR A 113 -13.72 -0.97 -4.02
C THR A 113 -13.54 0.53 -3.75
N PRO A 114 -14.51 1.40 -4.10
CA PRO A 114 -14.39 2.83 -3.91
C PRO A 114 -14.14 3.22 -2.45
N PHE A 115 -13.57 4.41 -2.24
CA PHE A 115 -13.58 5.04 -0.91
C PHE A 115 -14.92 5.78 -0.73
N PRO A 116 -15.62 5.66 0.43
CA PRO A 116 -15.19 5.01 1.68
C PRO A 116 -15.73 3.58 1.88
N ASP A 117 -16.14 2.88 0.83
CA ASP A 117 -16.89 1.61 0.93
C ASP A 117 -16.07 0.49 1.61
N TRP A 118 -14.75 0.45 1.39
CA TRP A 118 -13.87 -0.54 2.02
C TRP A 118 -13.57 -0.28 3.50
N VAL A 119 -13.85 0.92 4.02
CA VAL A 119 -13.37 1.35 5.35
C VAL A 119 -14.16 0.65 6.45
N PRO A 120 -13.53 -0.15 7.34
CA PRO A 120 -14.23 -0.78 8.46
C PRO A 120 -14.79 0.24 9.46
N ASN A 121 -15.89 -0.09 10.14
CA ASN A 121 -16.56 0.84 11.05
C ASN A 121 -15.69 1.24 12.24
N GLU A 122 -14.86 0.33 12.76
CA GLU A 122 -13.89 0.61 13.80
C GLU A 122 -12.82 1.62 13.35
N VAL A 123 -12.44 1.58 12.06
CA VAL A 123 -11.49 2.53 11.48
C VAL A 123 -12.14 3.90 11.30
N ARG A 124 -13.41 3.95 10.85
CA ARG A 124 -14.18 5.21 10.78
C ARG A 124 -14.27 5.89 12.15
N ARG A 125 -14.60 5.13 13.20
CA ARG A 125 -14.67 5.63 14.58
C ARG A 125 -13.31 6.11 15.09
N ALA A 126 -12.23 5.39 14.78
CA ALA A 126 -10.88 5.82 15.14
C ALA A 126 -10.45 7.08 14.40
N ALA A 127 -10.78 7.20 13.11
CA ALA A 127 -10.46 8.37 12.29
C ALA A 127 -11.09 9.66 12.83
N GLN A 128 -12.33 9.60 13.33
CA GLN A 128 -13.03 10.73 13.95
C GLN A 128 -12.33 11.29 15.21
N LYS A 129 -11.45 10.50 15.84
CA LYS A 129 -10.70 10.93 17.04
C LYS A 129 -9.41 11.68 16.71
N HIS A 130 -8.99 11.72 15.45
CA HIS A 130 -7.81 12.46 15.03
C HIS A 130 -8.19 13.86 14.61
N SER A 131 -7.47 14.87 15.12
CA SER A 131 -7.51 16.18 14.46
C SER A 131 -6.80 16.10 13.11
N GLU A 132 -7.25 16.90 12.14
CA GLU A 132 -6.62 16.96 10.83
C GLU A 132 -5.13 17.33 10.94
N LYS A 133 -4.78 18.21 11.90
CA LYS A 133 -3.40 18.64 12.16
C LYS A 133 -2.51 17.50 12.65
N GLU A 134 -2.96 16.71 13.63
CA GLU A 134 -2.21 15.56 14.14
C GLU A 134 -2.05 14.47 13.08
N ALA A 135 -3.13 14.18 12.35
CA ALA A 135 -3.07 13.22 11.27
C ALA A 135 -2.12 13.68 10.17
N ALA A 136 -2.15 14.96 9.81
CA ALA A 136 -1.28 15.56 8.81
C ALA A 136 0.20 15.47 9.23
N ALA A 137 0.52 15.74 10.50
CA ALA A 137 1.88 15.60 11.02
C ALA A 137 2.38 14.15 10.93
N GLN A 138 1.53 13.18 11.28
CA GLN A 138 1.89 11.76 11.18
C GLN A 138 2.13 11.30 9.73
N LEU A 139 1.31 11.78 8.78
CA LEU A 139 1.41 11.38 7.38
C LEU A 139 2.54 12.12 6.64
N ALA A 140 2.82 13.37 7.01
CA ALA A 140 3.92 14.16 6.44
C ALA A 140 5.31 13.58 6.74
N LEU A 141 5.45 12.83 7.84
CA LEU A 141 6.69 12.09 8.12
C LEU A 141 6.88 10.88 7.20
N LEU A 142 5.87 10.53 6.40
CA LEU A 142 5.81 9.29 5.62
C LEU A 142 5.62 9.50 4.11
N LEU A 143 5.24 10.70 3.67
CA LEU A 143 4.96 11.08 2.27
C LEU A 143 5.82 12.26 1.85
#